data_AF-A0A2I0HK93-F1
#
_entry.id   AF-A0A2I0HK93-F1
#
_cell.length_a   1.000
_cell.length_b   1.000
_cell.length_c   1.000
_cell.angle_alpha   90.00
_cell.angle_beta   90.00
_cell.angle_gamma   90.00
#
_symmetry.space_group_name_H-M   'P 1'
#
loop_
_entity.id
_entity.type
_entity.pdbx_description
1 polymer ?
#
loop_
_entity_poly.entity_id
_entity_poly.type
_entity_poly.pdbx_seq_one_letter_code
_entity_poly.pdbx_strand_id
1 'polypeptide(L)'
;MRLAACSRGPFINKPHITIGAAIPARDRVMDFGEYKGQMLGTLPSTYLRRISKNLRACNFEEWSRLADEVLEDPVYKDKIEWEFAEGVLKGNRAATLSKNMVELEEAYNPFPGRKGLLNKVCSLKDRKRPLCL
;
A
#
# COMPACT_ATOMS: atom_id res chain seq x y z
N MET A 1 39.58 -50.62 11.96
CA MET A 1 38.12 -50.38 11.89
C MET A 1 37.90 -48.87 11.96
N ARG A 2 37.38 -48.24 10.90
CA ARG A 2 37.16 -46.79 10.82
C ARG A 2 35.73 -46.46 11.27
N LEU A 3 35.57 -45.61 12.29
CA LEU A 3 34.28 -45.03 12.67
C LEU A 3 34.02 -43.80 11.78
N ALA A 4 32.93 -43.83 11.04
CA ALA A 4 32.46 -42.70 10.24
C ALA A 4 31.78 -41.68 11.15
N ALA A 5 32.28 -40.45 11.17
CA ALA A 5 31.58 -39.31 11.74
C ALA A 5 30.66 -38.71 10.68
N CYS A 6 29.35 -38.77 10.89
CA CYS A 6 28.38 -38.06 10.04
C CYS A 6 28.31 -36.58 10.46
N SER A 7 28.73 -35.69 9.55
CA SER A 7 28.59 -34.24 9.67
C SER A 7 27.12 -33.83 9.75
N ARG A 8 26.74 -33.11 10.81
CA ARG A 8 25.47 -32.38 10.85
C ARG A 8 25.63 -31.10 10.02
N GLY A 9 24.92 -31.02 8.89
CA GLY A 9 24.84 -29.80 8.09
C GLY A 9 24.17 -28.65 8.85
N PRO A 10 24.29 -27.40 8.36
CA PRO A 10 23.74 -26.23 9.02
C PRO A 10 22.21 -26.30 9.04
N PHE A 11 21.65 -26.11 10.24
CA PHE A 11 20.22 -25.90 10.45
C PHE A 11 19.79 -24.66 9.66
N ILE A 12 19.13 -24.86 8.52
CA ILE A 12 18.42 -23.79 7.84
C ILE A 12 17.28 -23.38 8.77
N ASN A 13 17.34 -22.16 9.30
CA ASN A 13 16.26 -21.51 10.02
C ASN A 13 15.05 -21.41 9.07
N LYS A 14 14.16 -22.40 9.10
CA LYS A 14 12.83 -22.27 8.54
C LYS A 14 12.06 -21.30 9.44
N PRO A 15 11.47 -20.20 8.92
CA PRO A 15 10.60 -19.38 9.73
C PRO A 15 9.48 -20.25 10.26
N HIS A 16 9.31 -20.20 11.58
CA HIS A 16 8.34 -20.93 12.36
C HIS A 16 6.93 -20.55 11.90
N ILE A 17 6.35 -21.31 10.97
CA ILE A 17 4.93 -21.24 10.65
C ILE A 17 4.19 -21.81 11.85
N THR A 18 3.66 -20.91 12.67
CA THR A 18 2.93 -21.24 13.89
C THR A 18 1.49 -21.55 13.48
N ILE A 19 1.01 -22.73 13.82
CA ILE A 19 -0.27 -23.28 13.36
C ILE A 19 -1.42 -22.58 14.08
N GLY A 20 -2.23 -21.92 13.25
CA GLY A 20 -3.35 -21.03 13.57
C GLY A 20 -3.45 -20.08 12.39
N ALA A 21 -3.60 -20.63 11.17
CA ALA A 21 -3.27 -19.97 9.91
C ALA A 21 -3.84 -18.54 9.85
N ALA A 22 -2.99 -17.55 10.09
CA ALA A 22 -3.34 -16.17 9.89
C ALA A 22 -3.80 -16.02 8.45
N ILE A 23 -4.99 -15.48 8.25
CA ILE A 23 -5.52 -15.17 6.92
C ILE A 23 -4.44 -14.38 6.19
N PRO A 24 -3.91 -14.89 5.06
CA PRO A 24 -2.79 -14.25 4.38
C PRO A 24 -3.23 -12.84 3.98
N ALA A 25 -2.32 -11.87 3.93
CA ALA A 25 -2.69 -10.47 3.74
C ALA A 25 -3.57 -10.24 2.49
N ARG A 26 -3.33 -11.03 1.43
CA ARG A 26 -4.12 -11.02 0.19
C ARG A 26 -5.60 -11.36 0.39
N ASP A 27 -5.93 -12.20 1.38
CA ASP A 27 -7.28 -12.72 1.60
C ASP A 27 -8.09 -11.85 2.57
N ARG A 28 -7.49 -10.77 3.08
CA ARG A 28 -8.17 -9.84 3.98
C ARG A 28 -9.10 -8.91 3.21
N VAL A 29 -10.32 -8.76 3.73
CA VAL A 29 -11.37 -7.94 3.12
C VAL A 29 -11.27 -6.51 3.65
N MET A 30 -11.11 -5.53 2.78
CA MET A 30 -11.13 -4.12 3.15
C MET A 30 -12.48 -3.69 3.71
N ASP A 31 -12.44 -2.84 4.73
CA ASP A 31 -13.63 -2.28 5.38
C ASP A 31 -13.83 -0.78 5.10
N PHE A 32 -12.94 -0.14 4.34
CA PHE A 32 -12.99 1.29 3.98
C PHE A 32 -12.69 1.56 2.49
N GLY A 33 -12.97 2.79 2.07
CA GLY A 33 -12.61 3.28 0.73
C GLY A 33 -13.53 2.80 -0.39
N GLU A 34 -13.06 2.98 -1.62
CA GLU A 34 -13.75 2.59 -2.87
C GLU A 34 -13.88 1.06 -2.99
N TYR A 35 -12.89 0.33 -2.49
CA TYR A 35 -12.82 -1.14 -2.58
C TYR A 35 -13.29 -1.84 -1.30
N LYS A 36 -14.15 -1.18 -0.52
CA LYS A 36 -14.77 -1.78 0.66
C LYS A 36 -15.52 -3.06 0.28
N GLY A 37 -15.31 -4.13 1.05
CA GLY A 37 -15.89 -5.45 0.82
C GLY A 37 -15.10 -6.32 -0.16
N GLN A 38 -13.98 -5.82 -0.71
CA GLN A 38 -13.10 -6.61 -1.59
C GLN A 38 -11.86 -7.11 -0.85
N MET A 39 -11.30 -8.23 -1.33
CA MET A 39 -10.06 -8.81 -0.81
C MET A 39 -8.85 -8.01 -1.30
N LEU A 40 -7.82 -7.84 -0.48
CA LEU A 40 -6.61 -7.09 -0.86
C LEU A 40 -5.94 -7.62 -2.15
N GLY A 41 -5.96 -8.93 -2.36
CA GLY A 41 -5.38 -9.57 -3.53
C GLY A 41 -6.11 -9.26 -4.84
N THR A 42 -7.37 -8.83 -4.80
CA THR A 42 -8.12 -8.48 -6.02
C THR A 42 -7.89 -7.04 -6.46
N LEU A 43 -7.39 -6.19 -5.56
CA LEU A 43 -7.25 -4.75 -5.81
C LEU A 43 -6.20 -4.44 -6.87
N PRO A 44 -6.27 -3.30 -7.57
CA PRO A 44 -5.22 -2.89 -8.49
C PRO A 44 -3.90 -2.57 -7.76
N SER A 45 -2.77 -2.86 -8.39
CA SER A 45 -1.43 -2.57 -7.83
C SER A 45 -1.19 -1.08 -7.54
N THR A 46 -1.84 -0.19 -8.30
CA THR A 46 -1.80 1.27 -8.09
C THR A 46 -2.49 1.67 -6.79
N TYR A 47 -3.61 1.01 -6.46
CA TYR A 47 -4.37 1.28 -5.25
C TYR A 47 -3.63 0.78 -4.00
N LEU A 48 -3.07 -0.43 -4.04
CA LEU A 48 -2.26 -0.96 -2.94
C LEU A 48 -1.02 -0.09 -2.64
N ARG A 49 -0.32 0.38 -3.69
CA ARG A 49 0.82 1.29 -3.54
C ARG A 49 0.43 2.62 -2.89
N ARG A 50 -0.78 3.09 -3.18
CA ARG A 50 -1.33 4.29 -2.57
C ARG A 50 -1.66 4.07 -1.09
N ILE A 51 -2.15 2.87 -0.74
CA ILE A 51 -2.46 2.50 0.64
C ILE A 51 -1.19 2.43 1.49
N SER A 52 -0.19 1.70 1.01
CA SER A 52 1.15 1.59 1.60
C SER A 52 1.76 2.97 1.90
N LYS A 53 1.64 3.91 0.97
CA LYS A 53 2.22 5.26 1.10
C LYS A 53 1.43 6.20 2.01
N ASN A 54 0.10 6.19 1.95
CA ASN A 54 -0.72 7.26 2.53
C ASN A 54 -1.41 6.90 3.86
N LEU A 55 -1.58 5.61 4.17
CA LEU A 55 -2.37 5.17 5.34
C LEU A 55 -1.54 4.82 6.58
N ARG A 56 -0.33 5.36 6.72
CA ARG A 56 0.53 5.18 7.91
C ARG A 56 0.07 5.95 9.17
N ALA A 57 -1.17 6.44 9.20
CA ALA A 57 -1.67 7.25 10.30
C ALA A 57 -2.78 6.55 11.11
N CYS A 58 -2.59 6.56 12.43
CA CYS A 58 -3.56 6.27 13.49
C CYS A 58 -4.22 4.87 13.42
N ASN A 59 -5.24 4.71 12.58
CA ASN A 59 -6.13 3.53 12.60
C ASN A 59 -6.01 2.69 11.32
N PHE A 60 -5.23 3.13 10.34
CA PHE A 60 -5.09 2.45 9.05
C PHE A 60 -3.69 1.88 8.80
N GLU A 61 -2.82 1.94 9.81
CA GLU A 61 -1.44 1.45 9.71
C GLU A 61 -1.41 -0.05 9.38
N GLU A 62 -2.32 -0.83 9.96
CA GLU A 62 -2.46 -2.27 9.65
C GLU A 62 -2.67 -2.49 8.15
N TRP A 63 -3.55 -1.71 7.53
CA TRP A 63 -3.81 -1.79 6.09
C TRP A 63 -2.60 -1.39 5.23
N SER A 64 -1.81 -0.42 5.69
CA SER A 64 -0.57 -0.06 5.01
C SER A 64 0.44 -1.21 5.02
N ARG A 65 0.58 -1.89 6.17
CA ARG A 65 1.47 -3.04 6.33
C ARG A 65 1.00 -4.26 5.52
N LEU A 66 -0.30 -4.51 5.49
CA LEU A 66 -0.88 -5.58 4.68
C LEU A 66 -0.72 -5.31 3.18
N ALA A 67 -0.83 -4.05 2.75
CA ALA A 67 -0.57 -3.69 1.37
C ALA A 67 0.89 -3.91 0.99
N ASP A 68 1.85 -3.59 1.87
CA ASP A 68 3.27 -3.90 1.67
C ASP A 68 3.50 -5.42 1.55
N GLU A 69 2.86 -6.21 2.41
CA GLU A 69 2.95 -7.68 2.36
C GLU A 69 2.40 -8.25 1.05
N VAL A 70 1.26 -7.74 0.57
CA VAL A 70 0.66 -8.18 -0.70
C VAL A 70 1.50 -7.77 -1.90
N LEU A 71 2.14 -6.60 -1.88
CA LEU A 71 3.03 -6.19 -2.96
C LEU A 71 4.30 -7.06 -3.05
N GLU A 72 4.73 -7.65 -1.93
CA GLU A 72 5.88 -8.57 -1.91
C GLU A 72 5.52 -10.02 -2.24
N ASP A 73 4.23 -10.39 -2.15
CA ASP A 73 3.74 -11.73 -2.43
C ASP A 73 4.07 -12.17 -3.87
N PRO A 74 4.68 -13.36 -4.07
CA PRO A 74 5.10 -13.81 -5.39
C PRO A 74 3.91 -14.04 -6.34
N VAL A 75 2.76 -14.49 -5.83
CA VAL A 75 1.56 -14.69 -6.65
C VAL A 75 0.99 -13.35 -7.11
N TYR A 76 1.08 -12.34 -6.26
CA TYR A 76 0.63 -11.00 -6.61
C TYR A 76 1.59 -10.29 -7.59
N LYS A 77 2.90 -10.59 -7.54
CA LYS A 77 3.87 -10.06 -8.51
C LYS A 77 3.52 -10.45 -9.95
N ASP A 78 3.14 -11.71 -10.18
CA ASP A 78 2.68 -12.16 -11.50
C ASP A 78 1.48 -11.32 -11.98
N LYS A 79 0.53 -11.01 -11.09
CA LYS A 79 -0.61 -10.14 -11.40
C LYS A 79 -0.17 -8.73 -11.81
N ILE A 80 0.84 -8.15 -11.16
CA ILE A 80 1.39 -6.83 -11.52
C ILE A 80 1.95 -6.86 -12.94
N GLU A 81 2.67 -7.93 -13.30
CA GLU A 81 3.21 -8.11 -14.65
C GLU A 81 2.09 -8.23 -15.69
N TRP A 82 1.02 -8.94 -15.36
CA TRP A 82 -0.18 -9.02 -16.20
C TRP A 82 -0.89 -7.66 -16.36
N GLU A 83 -1.08 -6.91 -15.28
CA GLU A 83 -1.65 -5.54 -15.33
C GLU A 83 -0.78 -4.62 -16.21
N PHE A 84 0.54 -4.75 -16.10
CA PHE A 84 1.49 -4.03 -16.93
C PHE A 84 1.30 -4.40 -18.41
N ALA A 85 1.37 -5.69 -18.76
CA ALA A 85 1.20 -6.16 -20.14
C ALA A 85 -0.13 -5.68 -20.75
N GLU A 86 -1.23 -5.78 -20.00
CA GLU A 86 -2.54 -5.30 -20.44
C GLU A 86 -2.53 -3.79 -20.75
N GLY A 87 -1.87 -3.00 -19.90
CA GLY A 87 -1.68 -1.57 -20.12
C GLY A 87 -0.85 -1.23 -21.37
N VAL A 88 0.09 -2.09 -21.79
CA VAL A 88 0.79 -1.95 -23.09
C VAL A 88 -0.20 -2.11 -24.22
N LEU A 89 -0.97 -3.20 -24.20
CA LEU A 89 -1.89 -3.58 -25.26
C LEU A 89 -3.01 -2.56 -25.45
N LYS A 90 -3.51 -1.98 -24.35
CA LYS A 90 -4.51 -0.91 -24.38
C LYS A 90 -3.94 0.45 -24.82
N GLY A 91 -2.64 0.55 -25.12
CA GLY A 91 -2.01 1.75 -25.68
C GLY A 91 -1.78 2.89 -24.68
N ASN A 92 -1.83 2.64 -23.37
CA ASN A 92 -1.95 3.70 -22.36
C ASN A 92 -0.60 4.23 -21.81
N ARG A 93 0.46 4.29 -22.63
CA ARG A 93 1.87 4.41 -22.14
C ARG A 93 2.71 5.59 -22.60
N ALA A 94 2.11 6.77 -22.80
CA ALA A 94 2.90 8.01 -22.90
C ALA A 94 2.39 9.17 -22.03
N ALA A 95 1.19 9.10 -21.46
CA ALA A 95 0.65 10.20 -20.64
C ALA A 95 0.98 10.08 -19.13
N THR A 96 1.32 8.88 -18.63
CA THR A 96 1.46 8.65 -17.19
C THR A 96 2.88 8.86 -16.66
N LEU A 97 3.96 8.57 -17.41
CA LEU A 97 5.31 8.82 -16.88
C LEU A 97 5.66 10.33 -16.79
N SER A 98 5.05 11.20 -17.61
CA SER A 98 5.28 12.65 -17.58
C SER A 98 4.22 13.46 -16.81
N LYS A 99 3.03 12.91 -16.50
CA LYS A 99 2.03 13.58 -15.63
C LYS A 99 2.13 13.23 -14.14
N ASN A 100 2.90 12.20 -13.78
CA ASN A 100 2.93 11.63 -12.43
C ASN A 100 3.76 12.41 -11.38
N MET A 101 4.11 13.68 -11.62
CA MET A 101 4.68 14.53 -10.57
C MET A 101 3.78 15.72 -10.19
N VAL A 102 2.65 15.96 -10.87
CA VAL A 102 1.78 17.11 -10.52
C VAL A 102 0.26 16.83 -10.54
N GLU A 103 -0.29 15.85 -11.29
CA GLU A 103 -1.76 15.83 -11.54
C GLU A 103 -2.59 14.77 -10.78
N LEU A 104 -1.99 13.82 -10.05
CA LEU A 104 -2.74 12.87 -9.20
C LEU A 104 -2.86 13.31 -7.72
N GLU A 105 -2.34 14.47 -7.35
CA GLU A 105 -2.63 15.10 -6.05
C GLU A 105 -4.05 15.71 -5.99
N GLU A 106 -4.72 15.84 -7.13
CA GLU A 106 -6.04 16.49 -7.22
C GLU A 106 -7.18 15.49 -7.55
N ALA A 107 -6.88 14.33 -8.12
CA ALA A 107 -7.90 13.40 -8.61
C ALA A 107 -8.56 12.51 -7.52
N TYR A 108 -8.02 12.42 -6.30
CA TYR A 108 -8.74 11.74 -5.22
C TYR A 108 -8.27 12.21 -3.84
N ASN A 109 -8.63 13.43 -3.47
CA ASN A 109 -8.60 13.87 -2.09
C ASN A 109 -9.88 13.33 -1.41
N PRO A 110 -9.81 12.49 -0.36
CA PRO A 110 -11.00 11.95 0.32
C PRO A 110 -11.91 13.03 0.94
N PHE A 111 -11.51 14.31 0.87
CA PHE A 111 -12.29 15.48 1.22
C PHE A 111 -12.21 16.56 0.12
N PRO A 112 -13.05 16.49 -0.93
CA PRO A 112 -13.11 17.51 -1.99
C PRO A 112 -13.64 18.83 -1.39
N GLY A 113 -12.72 19.69 -0.93
CA GLY A 113 -13.04 20.90 -0.15
C GLY A 113 -12.06 21.19 0.99
N ARG A 114 -11.20 20.21 1.37
CA ARG A 114 -10.24 20.38 2.45
C ARG A 114 -9.17 21.42 2.14
N LYS A 115 -8.71 21.57 0.89
CA LYS A 115 -7.72 22.59 0.50
C LYS A 115 -8.25 24.01 0.75
N GLY A 116 -9.52 24.26 0.40
CA GLY A 116 -10.19 25.55 0.66
C GLY A 116 -10.39 25.80 2.15
N LEU A 117 -10.78 24.78 2.92
CA LEU A 117 -10.93 24.87 4.37
C LEU A 117 -9.58 25.07 5.07
N LEU A 118 -8.53 24.36 4.67
CA LEU A 118 -7.16 24.49 5.21
C LEU A 118 -6.59 25.86 4.88
N ASN A 119 -6.75 26.39 3.66
CA ASN A 119 -6.34 27.76 3.33
C ASN A 119 -7.10 28.77 4.17
N LYS A 120 -8.41 28.60 4.35
CA LYS A 120 -9.24 29.50 5.18
C LYS A 120 -8.86 29.41 6.66
N VAL A 121 -8.58 28.21 7.18
CA VAL A 121 -8.14 27.97 8.57
C VAL A 121 -6.73 28.51 8.80
N CYS A 122 -5.79 28.32 7.88
CA CYS A 122 -4.44 28.91 7.94
C CYS A 122 -4.53 30.44 7.90
N SER A 123 -5.27 31.02 6.96
CA SER A 123 -5.51 32.47 6.90
C SER A 123 -6.25 33.02 8.13
N LEU A 124 -7.11 32.23 8.78
CA LEU A 124 -7.77 32.59 10.03
C LEU A 124 -6.84 32.45 11.24
N LYS A 125 -5.90 31.50 11.22
CA LYS A 125 -4.91 31.28 12.29
C LYS A 125 -3.85 32.38 12.29
N ASP A 126 -3.50 32.90 11.12
CA ASP A 126 -2.63 34.08 11.00
C ASP A 126 -3.33 35.39 11.40
N ARG A 127 -4.67 35.45 11.31
CA ARG A 127 -5.46 36.60 11.80
C ARG A 127 -5.83 36.55 13.29
N LYS A 128 -5.70 35.39 13.95
CA LYS A 128 -6.04 35.21 15.38
C LYS A 128 -4.83 34.87 16.25
N ARG A 129 -3.64 35.37 15.91
CA ARG A 129 -2.67 35.72 16.96
C ARG A 129 -3.02 37.12 17.45
N PRO A 130 -3.64 37.30 18.62
CA PRO A 130 -3.56 38.60 19.26
C PRO A 130 -2.07 38.86 19.50
N LEU A 131 -1.55 39.92 18.89
CA LEU A 131 -0.41 40.63 19.44
C LEU A 131 -0.87 41.16 20.79
N CYS A 132 -0.75 40.35 21.84
CA CYS A 132 -0.72 40.85 23.20
C CYS A 132 0.65 41.54 23.35
N LEU A 133 0.61 42.87 23.48
CA LEU A 133 1.68 43.66 24.08
C LEU A 133 1.91 43.22 25.53
#